data_AF-A0A1J3D717-F1
#
_entry.id   AF-A0A1J3D717-F1
#
_cell.length_a   1.000
_cell.length_b   1.000
_cell.length_c   1.000
_cell.angle_alpha   90.00
_cell.angle_beta   90.00
_cell.angle_gamma   90.00
#
_symmetry.space_group_name_H-M   'P 1'
#
loop_
_entity.id
_entity.type
_entity.pdbx_description
1 polymer ?
#
loop_
_entity_poly.entity_id
_entity_poly.type
_entity_poly.pdbx_seq_one_letter_code
_entity_poly.pdbx_strand_id
1 'polypeptide(L)'
;EGLNMATGITKENIVTRRFVFLKSSVESLRERFSGNKDIRTTRVEALSLFIWSRFMASTNQDDKTGKIYTLIHPVNLRRQADPFIPDNMFGNIMRFSVTVPKMIINNEDDEAKPSLVKQIREGIRKIDGVYVKELQEDTRGHLEFLNKQASGFVRGEIVSF
;
A
#
# COMPACT_ATOMS: atom_id res chain seq x y z
N GLU A 1 -16.34 -4.04 -21.71
CA GLU A 1 -15.48 -2.86 -21.97
C GLU A 1 -14.06 -3.17 -21.49
N GLY A 2 -13.03 -2.72 -22.22
CA GLY A 2 -11.63 -3.05 -21.90
C GLY A 2 -11.10 -2.28 -20.68
N LEU A 3 -10.15 -2.88 -19.95
CA LEU A 3 -9.47 -2.26 -18.80
C LEU A 3 -8.61 -1.07 -19.29
N ASN A 4 -9.02 0.17 -18.96
CA ASN A 4 -8.22 1.36 -19.24
C ASN A 4 -7.29 1.67 -18.06
N MET A 5 -6.03 1.22 -18.15
CA MET A 5 -4.99 1.47 -17.13
C MET A 5 -4.11 2.68 -17.45
N ALA A 6 -4.62 3.71 -18.13
CA ALA A 6 -3.90 4.98 -18.31
C ALA A 6 -3.84 5.78 -16.99
N THR A 7 -3.23 5.19 -15.96
CA THR A 7 -3.00 5.76 -14.61
C THR A 7 -1.54 6.20 -14.41
N GLY A 8 -0.76 6.25 -15.49
CA GLY A 8 0.60 6.77 -15.46
C GLY A 8 0.61 8.21 -14.95
N ILE A 9 1.56 8.54 -14.07
CA ILE A 9 1.73 9.90 -13.58
C ILE A 9 2.23 10.77 -14.73
N THR A 10 1.34 11.52 -15.35
CA THR A 10 1.64 12.52 -16.41
C THR A 10 1.85 13.92 -15.85
N LYS A 11 2.09 14.06 -14.54
CA LYS A 11 2.31 15.38 -13.93
C LYS A 11 3.61 15.99 -14.43
N GLU A 12 3.50 17.20 -14.94
CA GLU A 12 4.64 18.05 -15.26
C GLU A 12 5.28 18.59 -13.95
N ASN A 13 6.56 18.93 -13.98
CA ASN A 13 7.32 19.50 -12.85
C ASN A 13 7.49 18.58 -11.61
N ILE A 14 7.68 17.27 -11.81
CA ILE A 14 8.06 16.36 -10.73
C ILE A 14 9.57 16.47 -10.44
N VAL A 15 9.91 16.68 -9.17
CA VAL A 15 11.30 16.57 -8.69
C VAL A 15 11.46 15.26 -7.93
N THR A 16 12.40 14.42 -8.36
CA THR A 16 12.76 13.19 -7.64
C THR A 16 13.90 13.48 -6.66
N ARG A 17 13.76 13.02 -5.41
CA ARG A 17 14.81 13.08 -4.38
C ARG A 17 15.04 11.70 -3.79
N ARG A 18 16.29 11.41 -3.41
CA ARG A 18 16.67 10.17 -2.73
C ARG A 18 16.83 10.41 -1.24
N PHE A 19 16.09 9.66 -0.43
CA PHE A 19 16.23 9.63 1.03
C PHE A 19 16.87 8.30 1.44
N VAL A 20 17.92 8.36 2.25
CA VAL A 20 18.65 7.18 2.73
C VAL A 20 18.33 6.98 4.20
N PHE A 21 17.81 5.81 4.56
CA PHE A 21 17.49 5.44 5.94
C PHE A 21 18.55 4.47 6.44
N LEU A 22 19.29 4.87 7.49
CA LEU A 22 20.28 4.02 8.12
C LEU A 22 19.60 2.87 8.88
N LYS A 23 20.35 1.77 9.09
CA LYS A 23 19.86 0.62 9.87
C LYS A 23 19.31 1.06 11.23
N SER A 24 20.05 1.90 11.97
CA SER A 24 19.61 2.43 13.26
C SER A 24 18.28 3.19 13.16
N SER A 25 18.15 4.08 12.17
CA SER A 25 16.90 4.82 11.93
C SER A 25 15.72 3.90 11.65
N VAL A 26 15.91 2.86 10.84
CA VAL A 26 14.86 1.88 10.54
C VAL A 26 14.49 1.08 11.79
N GLU A 27 15.45 0.67 12.62
CA GLU A 27 15.15 -0.05 13.86
C GLU A 27 14.40 0.84 14.87
N SER A 28 14.78 2.12 15.01
CA SER A 28 14.01 3.07 15.83
C SER A 28 12.57 3.25 15.34
N LEU A 29 12.35 3.29 14.01
CA LEU A 29 11.00 3.33 13.44
C LEU A 29 10.23 2.04 13.75
N ARG A 30 10.88 0.88 13.64
CA ARG A 30 10.23 -0.41 13.96
C ARG A 30 9.82 -0.49 15.41
N GLU A 31 10.67 -0.04 16.34
CA GLU A 31 10.33 0.03 17.77
C GLU A 31 9.14 0.97 18.02
N ARG A 32 9.22 2.19 17.48
CA ARG A 32 8.14 3.18 17.57
C ARG A 32 6.80 2.64 17.08
N PHE A 33 6.77 1.93 15.95
CA PHE A 33 5.52 1.43 15.37
C PHE A 33 5.06 0.08 15.93
N SER A 34 5.94 -0.70 16.55
CA SER A 34 5.55 -1.99 17.15
C SER A 34 4.75 -1.79 18.43
N GLY A 35 5.00 -0.72 19.19
CA GLY A 35 4.39 -0.51 20.51
C GLY A 35 4.63 -1.71 21.44
N ASN A 36 3.67 -2.01 22.33
CA ASN A 36 3.71 -3.16 23.25
C ASN A 36 3.19 -4.48 22.64
N LYS A 37 3.28 -4.67 21.33
CA LYS A 37 2.70 -5.84 20.66
C LYS A 37 3.70 -7.00 20.54
N ASP A 38 3.17 -8.22 20.63
CA ASP A 38 3.94 -9.47 20.50
C ASP A 38 4.61 -9.64 19.12
N ILE A 39 4.08 -8.98 18.08
CA ILE A 39 4.59 -9.11 16.70
C ILE A 39 5.29 -7.82 16.26
N ARG A 40 6.62 -7.88 16.21
CA ARG A 40 7.48 -6.79 15.73
C ARG A 40 7.15 -6.41 14.29
N THR A 41 7.02 -5.10 14.06
CA THR A 41 6.83 -4.51 12.73
C THR A 41 8.00 -4.85 11.80
N THR A 42 7.72 -5.17 10.55
CA THR A 42 8.76 -5.41 9.52
C THR A 42 9.39 -4.07 9.08
N ARG A 43 10.56 -4.13 8.45
CA ARG A 43 11.21 -2.92 7.90
C ARG A 43 10.34 -2.23 6.84
N VAL A 44 9.65 -3.02 6.01
CA VAL A 44 8.76 -2.50 4.95
C VAL A 44 7.57 -1.79 5.56
N GLU A 45 6.87 -2.40 6.53
CA GLU A 45 5.74 -1.78 7.21
C GLU A 45 6.16 -0.48 7.91
N ALA A 46 7.27 -0.50 8.66
CA ALA A 46 7.75 0.67 9.40
C ALA A 46 8.11 1.85 8.47
N LEU A 47 8.82 1.59 7.37
CA LEU A 47 9.16 2.62 6.39
C LEU A 47 7.93 3.11 5.63
N SER A 48 7.02 2.22 5.26
CA SER A 48 5.79 2.59 4.55
C SER A 48 4.92 3.51 5.41
N LEU A 49 4.79 3.21 6.70
CA LEU A 49 4.07 4.07 7.65
C LEU A 49 4.75 5.40 7.85
N PHE A 50 6.07 5.40 7.99
CA PHE A 50 6.82 6.64 8.11
C PHE A 50 6.59 7.54 6.88
N ILE A 51 6.76 7.00 5.68
CA ILE A 51 6.56 7.79 4.45
C ILE A 51 5.09 8.21 4.32
N TRP A 52 4.14 7.32 4.59
CA TRP A 52 2.72 7.65 4.64
C TRP A 52 2.43 8.83 5.57
N SER A 53 2.98 8.82 6.79
CA SER A 53 2.80 9.93 7.74
C SER A 53 3.34 11.26 7.19
N ARG A 54 4.48 11.23 6.50
CA ARG A 54 5.09 12.44 5.91
C ARG A 54 4.33 12.91 4.69
N PHE A 55 3.87 11.97 3.87
CA PHE A 55 3.01 12.23 2.73
C PHE A 55 1.72 12.92 3.19
N MET A 56 0.99 12.32 4.14
CA MET A 56 -0.22 12.90 4.71
C MET A 56 0.04 14.26 5.36
N ALA A 57 1.12 14.43 6.13
CA ALA A 57 1.47 15.74 6.70
C ALA A 57 1.76 16.81 5.63
N SER A 58 2.25 16.42 4.45
CA SER A 58 2.50 17.34 3.33
C SER A 58 1.27 17.61 2.45
N THR A 59 0.29 16.71 2.44
CA THR A 59 -0.90 16.78 1.59
C THR A 59 -2.18 17.20 2.32
N ASN A 60 -2.26 17.04 3.64
CA ASN A 60 -3.44 17.33 4.47
C ASN A 60 -3.64 18.81 4.79
N GLN A 61 -3.58 19.69 3.79
CA GLN A 61 -4.02 21.07 4.00
C GLN A 61 -5.53 21.29 3.81
N ASP A 62 -6.30 20.32 3.30
CA ASP A 62 -7.75 20.51 3.12
C ASP A 62 -8.57 19.19 3.10
N ASP A 63 -9.12 18.82 4.27
CA ASP A 63 -10.13 17.75 4.42
C ASP A 63 -11.40 18.01 3.59
N LYS A 64 -11.55 19.23 3.06
CA LYS A 64 -12.67 19.67 2.20
C LYS A 64 -12.67 19.06 0.80
N THR A 65 -11.58 18.42 0.39
CA THR A 65 -11.44 17.91 -0.99
C THR A 65 -12.13 16.57 -1.24
N GLY A 66 -12.59 15.85 -0.20
CA GLY A 66 -13.27 14.55 -0.34
C GLY A 66 -12.42 13.44 -0.96
N LYS A 67 -11.09 13.63 -1.03
CA LYS A 67 -10.16 12.68 -1.65
C LYS A 67 -9.91 11.45 -0.78
N ILE A 68 -9.79 10.30 -1.42
CA ILE A 68 -9.42 9.03 -0.79
C ILE A 68 -7.93 8.83 -1.00
N TYR A 69 -7.18 8.83 0.10
CA TYR A 69 -5.76 8.54 0.08
C TYR A 69 -5.52 7.04 0.26
N THR A 70 -4.74 6.42 -0.62
CA THR A 70 -4.45 4.99 -0.59
C THR A 70 -2.95 4.73 -0.51
N LEU A 71 -2.57 3.69 0.22
CA LEU A 71 -1.22 3.12 0.23
C LEU A 71 -1.21 1.84 -0.62
N ILE A 72 -0.29 1.76 -1.58
CA ILE A 72 -0.19 0.66 -2.54
C ILE A 72 1.11 -0.12 -2.32
N HIS A 73 1.00 -1.43 -2.10
CA HIS A 73 2.15 -2.33 -1.94
C HIS A 73 2.17 -3.44 -3.01
N PRO A 74 3.25 -3.57 -3.79
CA PRO A 74 3.41 -4.75 -4.64
C PRO A 74 3.70 -5.99 -3.79
N VAL A 75 2.94 -7.05 -4.05
CA VAL A 75 3.02 -8.35 -3.39
C VAL A 75 3.37 -9.41 -4.43
N ASN A 76 4.42 -10.19 -4.16
CA ASN A 76 4.83 -11.31 -5.01
C ASN A 76 3.86 -12.48 -4.83
N LEU A 77 3.18 -12.87 -5.92
CA LEU A 77 2.20 -13.96 -5.90
C LEU A 77 2.82 -15.36 -6.01
N ARG A 78 4.11 -15.46 -6.34
CA ARG A 78 4.75 -16.75 -6.64
C ARG A 78 4.62 -17.77 -5.52
N ARG A 79 4.81 -17.30 -4.28
CA ARG A 79 4.67 -18.11 -3.06
C ARG A 79 3.24 -18.26 -2.55
N GLN A 80 2.28 -17.61 -3.19
CA GLN A 80 0.85 -17.73 -2.88
C GLN A 80 0.12 -18.68 -3.84
N ALA A 81 0.66 -18.90 -5.03
CA ALA A 81 0.13 -19.86 -5.99
C ALA A 81 0.23 -21.31 -5.50
N ASP A 82 -0.68 -22.15 -5.98
CA ASP A 82 -0.71 -23.59 -5.71
C ASP A 82 -0.83 -24.34 -7.05
N PRO A 83 0.24 -25.01 -7.53
CA PRO A 83 1.54 -25.15 -6.89
C PRO A 83 2.35 -23.84 -6.85
N PHE A 84 3.33 -23.75 -5.95
CA PHE A 84 4.24 -22.59 -5.88
C PHE A 84 4.96 -22.37 -7.20
N ILE A 85 5.08 -21.11 -7.59
CA ILE A 85 5.80 -20.70 -8.79
C ILE A 85 7.27 -20.43 -8.41
N PRO A 86 8.25 -20.94 -9.18
CA PRO A 86 9.66 -20.67 -8.91
C PRO A 86 10.04 -19.18 -8.97
N ASP A 87 10.91 -18.75 -8.07
CA ASP A 87 11.38 -17.36 -8.00
C ASP A 87 12.16 -16.92 -9.26
N ASN A 88 12.80 -17.87 -9.96
CA ASN A 88 13.52 -17.62 -11.20
C ASN A 88 12.62 -17.61 -12.45
N MET A 89 11.32 -17.84 -12.33
CA MET A 89 10.41 -17.82 -13.46
C MET A 89 10.23 -16.40 -14.00
N PHE A 90 10.44 -16.24 -15.31
CA PHE A 90 10.31 -14.97 -16.02
C PHE A 90 8.85 -14.47 -16.02
N GLY A 91 8.67 -13.14 -15.86
CA GLY A 91 7.37 -12.48 -15.90
C GLY A 91 6.97 -11.75 -14.61
N ASN A 92 5.94 -10.91 -14.72
CA ASN A 92 5.41 -10.11 -13.60
C ASN A 92 4.28 -10.85 -12.88
N ILE A 93 4.65 -11.61 -11.84
CA ILE A 93 3.72 -12.41 -11.03
C ILE A 93 3.55 -11.69 -9.69
N MET A 94 2.82 -10.60 -9.75
CA MET A 94 2.59 -9.72 -8.61
C MET A 94 1.20 -9.09 -8.65
N ARG A 95 0.71 -8.73 -7.47
CA ARG A 95 -0.49 -7.90 -7.31
C ARG A 95 -0.28 -6.80 -6.30
N PHE A 96 -1.03 -5.72 -6.46
CA PHE A 96 -0.98 -4.60 -5.56
C PHE A 96 -2.00 -4.79 -4.44
N SER A 97 -1.52 -4.77 -3.21
CA SER A 97 -2.39 -4.52 -2.06
C SER A 97 -2.72 -3.04 -2.04
N VAL A 98 -4.01 -2.71 -1.87
CA VAL A 98 -4.48 -1.33 -1.72
C VAL A 98 -5.06 -1.22 -0.31
N THR A 99 -4.47 -0.35 0.49
CA THR A 99 -4.97 -0.01 1.82
C THR A 99 -5.45 1.44 1.81
N VAL A 100 -6.57 1.73 2.46
CA VAL A 100 -7.03 3.10 2.77
C VAL A 100 -6.78 3.30 4.26
N PRO A 101 -5.60 3.78 4.67
CA PRO A 101 -5.26 3.88 6.08
C PRO A 101 -6.09 4.99 6.72
N LYS A 102 -6.81 4.68 7.81
CA LYS A 102 -7.54 5.71 8.56
C LYS A 102 -6.54 6.75 9.09
N MET A 103 -6.72 8.02 8.72
CA MET A 103 -5.86 9.15 9.09
C MET A 103 -5.49 9.12 10.57
N ILE A 104 -4.19 9.19 10.87
CA ILE A 104 -3.70 9.65 12.17
C ILE A 104 -3.11 11.02 11.94
N ILE A 105 -3.86 12.07 12.28
CA ILE A 105 -3.37 13.45 12.16
C ILE A 105 -2.50 13.84 13.37
N ASN A 106 -2.55 13.10 14.48
CA ASN A 106 -1.83 13.49 15.68
C ASN A 106 -0.56 12.66 15.89
N ASN A 107 0.59 13.32 15.72
CA ASN A 107 1.93 12.75 15.97
C ASN A 107 2.10 12.21 17.41
N GLU A 108 1.24 12.64 18.33
CA GLU A 108 1.26 12.34 19.77
C GLU A 108 0.39 11.15 20.17
N ASP A 109 -0.49 10.65 19.30
CA ASP A 109 -1.35 9.52 19.64
C ASP A 109 -0.61 8.20 19.35
N ASP A 110 0.19 7.75 20.32
CA ASP A 110 0.94 6.50 20.26
C ASP A 110 0.03 5.26 20.23
N GLU A 111 -1.23 5.35 20.64
CA GLU A 111 -2.19 4.23 20.61
C GLU A 111 -2.72 3.94 19.20
N ALA A 112 -2.82 4.96 18.36
CA ALA A 112 -3.34 4.81 16.99
C ALA A 112 -2.29 4.20 16.03
N LYS A 113 -0.98 4.39 16.29
CA LYS A 113 0.12 3.91 15.42
C LYS A 113 0.13 2.38 15.24
N PRO A 114 0.00 1.56 16.30
CA PRO A 114 -0.12 0.12 16.16
C PRO A 114 -1.39 -0.34 15.41
N SER A 115 -2.44 0.47 15.35
CA SER A 115 -3.66 0.19 14.58
C SER A 115 -3.42 0.33 13.07
N LEU A 116 -2.62 1.31 12.65
CA LEU A 116 -2.24 1.47 11.24
C LEU A 116 -1.34 0.33 10.73
N VAL A 117 -0.36 -0.12 11.53
CA VAL A 117 0.47 -1.29 11.18
C VAL A 117 -0.43 -2.49 10.88
N LYS A 118 -1.45 -2.71 11.71
CA LYS A 118 -2.41 -3.79 11.54
C LYS A 118 -3.18 -3.65 10.22
N GLN A 119 -3.68 -2.46 9.89
CA GLN A 119 -4.41 -2.22 8.64
C GLN A 119 -3.56 -2.52 7.40
N ILE A 120 -2.30 -2.05 7.35
CA ILE A 120 -1.39 -2.34 6.23
C ILE A 120 -1.10 -3.82 6.13
N ARG A 121 -0.79 -4.44 7.27
CA ARG A 121 -0.48 -5.87 7.34
C ARG A 121 -1.67 -6.72 6.87
N GLU A 122 -2.87 -6.39 7.32
CA GLU A 122 -4.10 -7.04 6.88
C GLU A 122 -4.36 -6.81 5.38
N GLY A 123 -4.15 -5.58 4.89
CA GLY A 123 -4.22 -5.27 3.46
C GLY A 123 -3.30 -6.14 2.62
N ILE A 124 -2.06 -6.34 3.05
CA ILE A 124 -1.09 -7.20 2.36
C ILE A 124 -1.49 -8.67 2.46
N ARG A 125 -1.93 -9.11 3.64
CA ARG A 125 -2.35 -10.50 3.91
C ARG A 125 -3.61 -10.93 3.15
N LYS A 126 -4.45 -10.00 2.70
CA LYS A 126 -5.58 -10.30 1.81
C LYS A 126 -5.14 -10.90 0.47
N ILE A 127 -3.89 -10.69 0.07
CA ILE A 127 -3.32 -11.31 -1.13
C ILE A 127 -2.63 -12.61 -0.70
N ASP A 128 -3.45 -13.62 -0.44
CA ASP A 128 -3.03 -14.96 -0.04
C ASP A 128 -3.33 -15.99 -1.15
N GLY A 129 -3.14 -17.28 -0.84
CA GLY A 129 -3.41 -18.34 -1.80
C GLY A 129 -4.88 -18.51 -2.17
N VAL A 130 -5.82 -18.12 -1.30
CA VAL A 130 -7.26 -18.14 -1.62
C VAL A 130 -7.54 -17.07 -2.66
N TYR A 131 -7.04 -15.85 -2.43
CA TYR A 131 -7.14 -14.76 -3.40
C TYR A 131 -6.53 -15.14 -4.77
N VAL A 132 -5.39 -15.83 -4.79
CA VAL A 132 -4.77 -16.27 -6.05
C VAL A 132 -5.64 -17.29 -6.78
N LYS A 133 -6.26 -18.24 -6.06
CA LYS A 133 -7.17 -19.23 -6.66
C LYS A 133 -8.42 -18.54 -7.24
N GLU A 134 -9.04 -17.65 -6.47
CA GLU A 134 -10.18 -16.85 -6.95
C GLU A 134 -9.82 -16.06 -8.21
N LEU A 135 -8.63 -15.45 -8.24
CA LEU A 135 -8.15 -14.69 -9.40
C LEU A 135 -7.93 -15.59 -10.64
N GLN A 136 -7.53 -16.85 -10.46
CA GLN A 136 -7.35 -17.81 -11.54
C GLN A 136 -8.69 -18.31 -12.11
N GLU A 137 -9.70 -18.43 -11.26
CA GLU A 137 -11.02 -18.96 -11.63
C GLU A 137 -11.94 -17.88 -12.23
N ASP A 138 -12.05 -16.71 -11.59
CA ASP A 138 -12.88 -15.61 -12.06
C ASP A 138 -12.18 -14.25 -11.92
N THR A 139 -11.87 -13.66 -13.06
CA THR A 139 -11.22 -12.34 -13.12
C THR A 139 -12.19 -11.18 -13.07
N ARG A 140 -13.52 -11.38 -13.19
CA ARG A 140 -14.50 -10.30 -13.38
C ARG A 140 -14.54 -9.33 -12.19
N GLY A 141 -14.74 -9.84 -10.99
CA GLY A 141 -14.76 -9.00 -9.78
C GLY A 141 -13.44 -8.27 -9.56
N HIS A 142 -12.32 -8.90 -9.91
CA HIS A 142 -11.01 -8.26 -9.88
C HIS A 142 -10.87 -7.13 -10.91
N LEU A 143 -11.33 -7.35 -12.14
CA LEU A 143 -11.31 -6.33 -13.20
C LEU A 143 -12.22 -5.15 -12.86
N GLU A 144 -13.39 -5.39 -12.28
CA GLU A 144 -14.29 -4.36 -11.77
C GLU A 144 -13.61 -3.51 -10.69
N PHE A 145 -12.92 -4.15 -9.75
CA PHE A 145 -12.13 -3.45 -8.73
C PHE A 145 -11.03 -2.58 -9.37
N LEU A 146 -10.26 -3.13 -10.31
CA LEU A 146 -9.20 -2.37 -11.00
C LEU A 146 -9.76 -1.19 -11.79
N ASN A 147 -10.88 -1.37 -12.49
CA ASN A 147 -11.56 -0.30 -13.22
C ASN A 147 -12.05 0.80 -12.28
N LYS A 148 -12.61 0.45 -11.13
CA LYS A 148 -13.05 1.43 -10.11
C LYS A 148 -11.87 2.24 -9.58
N GLN A 149 -10.76 1.56 -9.25
CA GLN A 149 -9.53 2.22 -8.79
C GLN A 149 -8.95 3.15 -9.86
N ALA A 150 -8.82 2.69 -11.11
CA ALA A 150 -8.30 3.49 -12.20
C ALA A 150 -9.18 4.71 -12.48
N SER A 151 -10.51 4.53 -12.51
CA SER A 151 -11.45 5.61 -12.76
C SER A 151 -11.43 6.66 -11.65
N GLY A 152 -11.36 6.24 -10.37
CA GLY A 152 -11.22 7.17 -9.25
C GLY A 152 -9.90 7.95 -9.27
N PHE A 153 -8.81 7.31 -9.71
CA PHE A 153 -7.52 7.98 -9.91
C PHE A 153 -7.60 9.03 -11.02
N VAL A 154 -8.15 8.69 -12.19
CA VAL A 154 -8.30 9.60 -13.34
C VAL A 154 -9.17 10.81 -13.00
N ARG A 155 -10.23 10.63 -12.19
CA ARG A 155 -11.07 11.74 -11.70
C ARG A 155 -10.42 12.58 -10.60
N GLY A 156 -9.25 12.17 -10.09
CA GLY A 156 -8.57 12.86 -8.99
C GLY A 156 -9.21 12.63 -7.62
N GLU A 157 -10.12 11.66 -7.50
CA GLU A 157 -10.78 11.25 -6.26
C GLU A 157 -9.86 10.36 -5.42
N ILE A 158 -9.05 9.52 -6.07
CA ILE A 158 -8.08 8.64 -5.42
C ILE A 158 -6.69 9.22 -5.60
N VAL A 159 -5.99 9.39 -4.48
CA VAL A 159 -4.59 9.79 -4.44
C VAL A 159 -3.79 8.65 -3.83
N SER A 160 -2.89 8.07 -4.60
CA SER A 160 -2.11 6.90 -4.18
C SER A 160 -0.66 7.23 -3.87
N PHE A 161 -0.15 6.62 -2.81
CA PHE A 161 1.27 6.52 -2.48
C PHE A 161 1.72 5.06 -2.61
#